data_AF-V5NK84-F1
#
_entry.id   AF-V5NK84-F1
#
_cell.length_a   1.000
_cell.length_b   1.000
_cell.length_c   1.000
_cell.angle_alpha   90.00
_cell.angle_beta   90.00
_cell.angle_gamma   90.00
#
_symmetry.space_group_name_H-M   'P 1'
#
loop_
_entity.id
_entity.type
_entity.pdbx_description
1 polymer ?
#
loop_
_entity_poly.entity_id
_entity_poly.type
_entity_poly.pdbx_seq_one_letter_code
_entity_poly.pdbx_strand_id
1 'polypeptide(L)' 'MPNLALVCDRSSKVSPISNVFATNMLCDLHVNGSGSYAFLLYRLK' A
#
# COMPACT_ATOMS: atom_id res chain seq x y z
N MET A 1 -16.09 -6.89 -7.91
CA MET A 1 -15.56 -5.54 -8.23
C MET A 1 -14.18 -5.42 -7.61
N PRO A 2 -13.17 -4.91 -8.34
CA PRO A 2 -11.85 -4.65 -7.78
C PRO A 2 -11.94 -3.56 -6.70
N ASN A 3 -11.20 -3.73 -5.60
CA ASN A 3 -11.17 -2.76 -4.50
C ASN A 3 -10.08 -1.72 -4.77
N LEU A 4 -10.35 -0.47 -4.44
CA LEU A 4 -9.33 0.59 -4.52
C LEU A 4 -8.55 0.62 -3.21
N ALA A 5 -7.22 0.67 -3.29
CA ALA A 5 -6.33 0.72 -2.15
C ALA A 5 -5.34 1.87 -2.27
N LEU A 6 -5.14 2.63 -1.20
CA LEU A 6 -4.01 3.53 -1.05
C LEU A 6 -2.82 2.73 -0.51
N VAL A 7 -1.70 2.74 -1.20
CA VAL A 7 -0.48 2.02 -0.82
C VAL A 7 0.62 3.01 -0.51
N CYS A 8 1.31 2.80 0.62
CA CYS A 8 2.51 3.56 0.94
C CYS A 8 3.57 2.70 1.62
N ASP A 9 4.85 3.01 1.37
CA ASP A 9 5.96 2.24 1.91
C ASP A 9 5.99 2.26 3.45
N ARG A 10 6.41 1.15 4.07
CA ARG A 10 6.69 1.06 5.51
C ARG A 10 8.07 1.64 5.76
N SER A 11 8.25 2.90 5.37
CA SER A 11 9.51 3.61 5.56
C SER A 11 9.97 3.48 7.03
N SER A 12 11.28 3.37 7.23
CA SER A 12 11.90 3.37 8.56
C SER A 12 11.41 4.57 9.36
N LYS A 13 11.26 4.44 10.70
CA LYS A 13 10.84 5.54 11.63
C LYS A 13 11.62 6.86 11.45
N VAL A 14 12.74 6.83 10.75
CA VAL A 14 13.68 7.93 10.54
C VAL A 14 13.46 8.66 9.20
N SER A 15 12.75 8.08 8.23
CA SER A 15 12.57 8.66 6.89
C SER A 15 11.10 9.00 6.57
N PRO A 16 10.84 10.14 5.91
CA PRO A 16 9.50 10.48 5.43
C PRO A 16 8.95 9.43 4.45
N ILE A 17 7.63 9.21 4.48
CA ILE A 17 6.94 8.38 3.48
C ILE A 17 7.04 9.11 2.12
N SER A 18 7.80 8.54 1.19
CA SER A 18 8.07 9.15 -0.11
C SER A 18 7.24 8.58 -1.27
N ASN A 19 6.69 7.37 -1.10
CA ASN A 19 5.94 6.66 -2.14
C ASN A 19 4.51 6.43 -1.66
N VAL A 20 3.56 7.18 -2.20
CA VAL A 20 2.12 6.99 -2.00
C VAL A 20 1.46 6.88 -3.37
N PHE A 21 0.72 5.79 -3.62
CA PHE A 21 -0.03 5.61 -4.86
C PHE A 21 -1.34 4.86 -4.61
N ALA A 22 -2.29 5.00 -5.54
CA ALA A 22 -3.54 4.26 -5.51
C ALA A 22 -3.53 3.12 -6.52
N THR A 23 -4.07 1.95 -6.17
CA THR A 23 -4.19 0.80 -7.05
C THR A 23 -5.55 0.15 -6.91
N ASN A 24 -6.11 -0.35 -8.02
CA ASN A 24 -7.29 -1.21 -8.03
C ASN A 24 -6.93 -2.68 -8.36
N MET A 25 -5.65 -2.97 -8.52
CA MET A 25 -5.13 -4.29 -8.85
C MET A 25 -4.63 -4.97 -7.57
N LEU A 26 -4.66 -6.29 -7.56
CA LEU A 26 -3.97 -7.07 -6.53
C LEU A 26 -2.46 -6.86 -6.72
N CYS A 27 -1.78 -6.39 -5.68
CA CYS A 27 -0.34 -6.11 -5.71
C CYS A 27 0.37 -6.88 -4.58
N ASP A 28 1.50 -7.50 -4.89
CA ASP A 28 2.41 -7.97 -3.85
C ASP A 28 3.11 -6.76 -3.23
N LEU A 29 3.01 -6.66 -1.92
CA LEU A 29 3.45 -5.53 -1.14
C LEU A 29 4.92 -5.60 -0.76
N HIS A 30 5.59 -6.71 -1.13
CA HIS A 30 6.97 -7.03 -0.75
C HIS A 30 7.98 -6.90 -1.91
N VAL A 31 7.56 -6.44 -3.09
CA VAL A 31 8.34 -6.53 -4.34
C VAL A 31 9.61 -5.64 -4.36
N ASN A 32 9.81 -4.72 -3.41
CA ASN A 32 10.98 -3.81 -3.47
C ASN A 32 11.55 -3.29 -2.12
N GLY A 33 11.26 -3.91 -0.98
CA GLY A 33 11.72 -3.38 0.31
C GLY A 33 11.12 -4.03 1.56
N SER A 34 11.12 -3.32 2.70
CA SER A 34 10.69 -3.79 4.03
C SER A 34 9.18 -4.01 4.20
N GLY A 35 8.45 -4.21 3.09
CA GLY A 35 6.99 -4.27 3.00
C GLY A 35 6.33 -2.88 3.00
N SER A 36 5.06 -2.81 2.62
CA SER A 36 4.29 -1.54 2.60
C SER A 36 3.04 -1.63 3.47
N TYR A 37 2.28 -0.54 3.57
CA TYR A 37 0.93 -0.49 4.12
C TYR A 37 -0.09 -0.32 2.98
N ALA A 38 -1.26 -0.94 3.12
CA ALA A 38 -2.37 -0.80 2.19
C ALA A 38 -3.65 -0.40 2.97
N PHE A 39 -4.31 0.66 2.53
CA PHE A 39 -5.56 1.16 3.07
C PHE A 39 -6.66 0.91 2.05
N LEU A 40 -7.53 -0.08 2.33
CA LEU A 40 -8.62 -0.46 1.44
C LEU A 40 -9.78 0.54 1.55
N LEU A 41 -10.36 0.93 0.42
CA LEU A 41 -11.55 1.78 0.37
C LEU A 41 -12.79 1.05 0.89
N TYR A 42 -12.90 -0.24 0.59
CA TYR A 42 -14.00 -1.08 1.04
C TYR A 42 -13.48 -2.29 1.81
N ARG A 43 -14.20 -2.70 2.85
CA ARG A 43 -13.98 -4.00 3.51
C ARG A 43 -14.99 -5.00 2.97
N LEU A 44 -14.54 -6.21 2.63
CA LEU A 44 -15.47 -7.32 2.42
C LEU A 44 -16.18 -7.63 3.75
N LYS A 45 -17.47 -7.99 3.70
CA LYS A 45 -18.21 -8.46 4.88
C LYS A 45 -17.71 -9.84 5.29
#